data_AF-A0A7Y3XY55-F1
#
_entry.id   AF-A0A7Y3XY55-F1
#
_cell.length_a   1.000
_cell.length_b   1.000
_cell.length_c   1.000
_cell.angle_alpha   90.00
_cell.angle_beta   90.00
_cell.angle_gamma   90.00
#
_symmetry.space_group_name_H-M   'P 1'
#
loop_
_entity.id
_entity.type
_entity.pdbx_description
1 polymer ?
#
loop_
_entity_poly.entity_id
_entity_poly.type
_entity_poly.pdbx_seq_one_letter_code
_entity_poly.pdbx_strand_id
1 'polypeptide(L)'
;MFTYKNRNTFLQKLHPLVSIFIIFIYILSFIVVNNPLYLLLILLSLILLSHIDGSIKDLLKYGRLMLPFAILIMILNPLLVRDGSTILYIGKIKFPVIGSIVITLESIMYGIFSGIKVICITLAFGFGNLIIHPDRSFGFFSKYLKKSSLLMSMIVKMFPNMMRSYENIREIEKLRGNILVDKKMKNTIKNGGNIVNILFLSSLEDSLDIAESMYSRGYGSCKKRSAYFVERFELKDKILIIILIGLFIGLIVLGYKELFNMSFYPRVDNPYKILSIKGIIFCTLLFIPSIINWWWKNWK
;
A
#
# COMPACT_ATOMS: atom_id res chain seq x y z
N MET A 1 3.58 7.36 11.36
CA MET A 1 4.03 8.71 11.78
C MET A 1 5.48 9.02 11.35
N PHE A 2 6.42 8.06 11.35
CA PHE A 2 7.86 8.32 11.09
C PHE A 2 8.33 8.40 9.62
N THR A 3 7.52 8.09 8.61
CA THR A 3 7.96 8.06 7.20
C THR A 3 7.35 9.16 6.32
N TYR A 4 6.34 9.88 6.81
CA TYR A 4 5.69 10.93 6.05
C TYR A 4 6.53 12.21 6.08
N LYS A 5 6.96 12.68 4.90
CA LYS A 5 7.62 13.98 4.73
C LYS A 5 6.62 14.96 4.13
N ASN A 6 6.33 16.03 4.87
CA ASN A 6 5.51 17.10 4.33
C ASN A 6 6.30 17.86 3.24
N ARG A 7 5.86 17.73 2.00
CA ARG A 7 6.43 18.40 0.81
C ARG A 7 5.53 19.54 0.33
N ASN A 8 4.42 19.81 1.02
CA ASN A 8 3.45 20.87 0.71
C ASN A 8 2.92 20.84 -0.74
N THR A 9 2.94 19.67 -1.40
CA THR A 9 2.50 19.50 -2.79
C THR A 9 0.98 19.53 -2.91
N PHE A 10 0.48 19.73 -4.14
CA PHE A 10 -0.96 19.77 -4.40
C PHE A 10 -1.63 18.46 -3.97
N LEU A 11 -1.04 17.31 -4.30
CA LEU A 11 -1.56 15.99 -3.94
C LEU A 11 -1.64 15.74 -2.43
N GLN A 12 -0.72 16.31 -1.64
CA GLN A 12 -0.74 16.24 -0.18
C GLN A 12 -1.81 17.16 0.45
N LYS A 13 -2.25 18.19 -0.29
CA LYS A 13 -3.29 19.13 0.14
C LYS A 13 -4.69 18.73 -0.31
N LEU A 14 -4.80 17.76 -1.23
CA LEU A 14 -6.09 17.19 -1.60
C LEU A 14 -6.76 16.49 -0.42
N HIS A 15 -8.08 16.40 -0.48
CA HIS A 15 -8.82 15.65 0.51
C HIS A 15 -8.33 14.17 0.53
N PRO A 16 -8.04 13.57 1.71
CA PRO A 16 -7.42 12.25 1.80
C PRO A 16 -8.13 11.14 1.03
N LEU A 17 -9.47 11.19 0.98
CA LEU A 17 -10.30 10.27 0.18
C LEU A 17 -9.92 10.29 -1.31
N VAL A 18 -9.67 11.47 -1.87
CA VAL A 18 -9.32 11.62 -3.29
C VAL A 18 -7.97 10.98 -3.56
N SER A 19 -6.97 11.27 -2.70
CA SER A 19 -5.63 10.68 -2.83
C SER A 19 -5.67 9.15 -2.71
N ILE A 20 -6.41 8.60 -1.73
CA ILE A 20 -6.65 7.15 -1.59
C ILE A 20 -7.27 6.57 -2.87
N PHE A 21 -8.26 7.25 -3.45
CA PHE A 21 -8.96 6.79 -4.64
C PHE A 21 -8.08 6.82 -5.90
N ILE A 22 -7.19 7.81 -6.04
CA ILE A 22 -6.16 7.84 -7.09
C ILE A 22 -5.29 6.58 -7.02
N ILE A 23 -4.74 6.29 -5.85
CA ILE A 23 -3.84 5.13 -5.65
C ILE A 23 -4.60 3.83 -5.87
N PHE A 24 -5.84 3.75 -5.41
CA PHE A 24 -6.71 2.59 -5.62
C PHE A 24 -6.93 2.30 -7.12
N ILE A 25 -7.18 3.33 -7.93
CA ILE A 25 -7.33 3.18 -9.39
C ILE A 25 -6.03 2.71 -10.03
N TYR A 26 -4.86 3.22 -9.61
CA TYR A 26 -3.57 2.74 -10.12
C TYR A 26 -3.34 1.26 -9.80
N ILE A 27 -3.57 0.85 -8.55
CA ILE A 27 -3.43 -0.54 -8.13
C ILE A 27 -4.36 -1.44 -8.94
N LEU A 28 -5.64 -1.06 -9.05
CA LEU A 28 -6.62 -1.83 -9.81
C LEU A 28 -6.24 -1.93 -11.30
N SER A 29 -5.75 -0.84 -11.89
CA SER A 29 -5.27 -0.82 -13.27
C SER A 29 -4.12 -1.80 -13.47
N PHE A 30 -3.12 -1.81 -12.58
CA PHE A 30 -2.02 -2.77 -12.65
C PHE A 30 -2.49 -4.22 -12.50
N ILE A 31 -3.51 -4.49 -11.68
CA ILE A 31 -4.08 -5.84 -11.48
C ILE A 31 -4.85 -6.32 -12.72
N VAL A 32 -5.69 -5.48 -13.31
CA VAL A 32 -6.56 -5.86 -14.44
C VAL A 32 -5.78 -5.96 -15.75
N VAL A 33 -4.73 -5.15 -15.93
CA VAL A 33 -3.97 -5.12 -17.18
C VAL A 33 -3.02 -6.32 -17.26
N ASN A 34 -3.15 -7.09 -18.35
CA ASN A 34 -2.28 -8.23 -18.66
C ASN A 34 -1.40 -7.99 -19.91
N ASN A 35 -1.59 -6.89 -20.64
CA ASN A 35 -0.72 -6.52 -21.76
C ASN A 35 0.51 -5.72 -21.26
N PRO A 36 1.76 -6.13 -21.60
CA PRO A 36 2.99 -5.42 -21.23
C PRO A 36 3.04 -3.95 -21.67
N LEU A 37 2.47 -3.60 -22.83
CA LEU A 37 2.51 -2.23 -23.34
C LEU A 37 1.63 -1.28 -22.52
N TYR A 38 0.41 -1.71 -22.17
CA TYR A 38 -0.47 -0.94 -21.29
C TYR A 38 0.13 -0.82 -19.88
N LEU A 39 0.77 -1.88 -19.38
CA LEU A 39 1.47 -1.87 -18.10
C LEU A 39 2.56 -0.78 -18.07
N LEU A 40 3.37 -0.70 -19.13
CA LEU A 40 4.43 0.32 -19.26
C LEU A 40 3.86 1.75 -19.33
N LEU A 41 2.76 1.97 -20.06
CA LEU A 41 2.13 3.29 -20.13
C LEU A 41 1.60 3.75 -18.76
N ILE A 42 0.95 2.84 -18.02
CA ILE A 42 0.44 3.14 -16.68
C ILE A 42 1.62 3.41 -15.73
N LEU A 43 2.68 2.61 -15.80
CA LEU A 43 3.89 2.83 -15.02
C LEU A 43 4.52 4.20 -15.33
N LEU A 44 4.60 4.59 -16.60
CA LEU A 44 5.11 5.90 -17.02
C LEU A 44 4.28 7.03 -16.40
N SER A 45 2.95 6.91 -16.40
CA SER A 45 2.06 7.92 -15.80
C SER A 45 2.30 8.08 -14.29
N LEU A 46 2.56 6.99 -13.56
CA LEU A 46 2.89 7.01 -12.13
C LEU A 46 4.27 7.64 -11.89
N ILE A 47 5.26 7.31 -12.72
CA ILE A 47 6.61 7.89 -12.64
C ILE A 47 6.56 9.41 -12.87
N LEU A 48 5.83 9.88 -13.88
CA LEU A 48 5.65 11.31 -14.14
C LEU A 48 4.95 12.01 -12.96
N LEU A 49 3.88 11.40 -12.42
CA LEU A 49 3.16 11.94 -11.28
C LEU A 49 4.09 12.11 -10.06
N SER A 50 4.94 11.10 -9.80
CA SER A 50 5.94 11.15 -8.73
C SER A 50 7.09 12.12 -9.01
N HIS A 51 7.48 12.30 -10.27
CA HIS A 51 8.47 13.29 -10.66
C HIS A 51 7.97 14.71 -10.39
N ILE A 52 6.73 15.03 -10.76
CA ILE A 52 6.11 16.35 -10.54
C ILE A 52 5.97 16.65 -9.04
N ASP A 53 5.59 15.63 -8.25
CA ASP A 53 5.52 15.69 -6.78
C ASP A 53 6.91 15.82 -6.11
N GLY A 54 8.00 15.53 -6.84
CA GLY A 54 9.38 15.58 -6.31
C GLY A 54 9.74 14.37 -5.45
N SER A 55 8.99 13.27 -5.56
CA SER A 55 9.09 12.08 -4.72
C SER A 55 9.81 10.90 -5.38
N ILE A 56 10.32 11.09 -6.60
CA ILE A 56 10.89 10.02 -7.44
C ILE A 56 11.99 9.21 -6.77
N LYS A 57 12.88 9.86 -6.00
CA LYS A 57 13.97 9.17 -5.31
C LYS A 57 13.45 8.21 -4.24
N ASP A 58 12.40 8.62 -3.53
CA ASP A 58 11.79 7.78 -2.49
C ASP A 58 10.93 6.68 -3.12
N LEU A 59 10.27 6.95 -4.25
CA LEU A 59 9.55 5.96 -5.02
C LEU A 59 10.48 4.83 -5.54
N LEU A 60 11.64 5.19 -6.10
CA LEU A 60 12.62 4.22 -6.60
C LEU A 60 13.22 3.34 -5.49
N LYS A 61 13.29 3.84 -4.23
CA LYS A 61 13.70 3.00 -3.09
C LYS A 61 12.71 1.88 -2.82
N TYR A 62 11.40 2.15 -2.91
CA TYR A 62 10.37 1.11 -2.78
C TYR A 62 10.50 0.05 -3.88
N GLY A 63 10.74 0.48 -5.12
CA GLY A 63 10.98 -0.46 -6.24
C GLY A 63 12.22 -1.32 -6.03
N ARG A 64 13.33 -0.72 -5.59
CA ARG A 64 14.59 -1.44 -5.31
C ARG A 64 14.42 -2.46 -4.19
N LEU A 65 13.64 -2.16 -3.16
CA LEU A 65 13.36 -3.07 -2.06
C LEU A 65 12.57 -4.31 -2.51
N MET A 66 11.73 -4.18 -3.53
CA MET A 66 10.96 -5.30 -4.10
C MET A 66 11.66 -6.09 -5.21
N LEU A 67 12.79 -5.61 -5.71
CA LEU A 67 13.58 -6.30 -6.72
C LEU A 67 13.88 -7.78 -6.38
N PRO A 68 14.33 -8.16 -5.16
CA PRO A 68 14.59 -9.56 -4.82
C PRO A 68 13.33 -10.44 -4.91
N PHE A 69 12.16 -9.89 -4.54
CA PHE A 69 10.88 -10.62 -4.66
C PHE A 69 10.45 -10.79 -6.12
N ALA A 70 10.67 -9.78 -6.96
CA ALA A 70 10.38 -9.89 -8.39
C ALA A 70 11.27 -10.93 -9.08
N ILE A 71 12.57 -10.98 -8.72
CA ILE A 71 13.50 -12.00 -9.19
C ILE A 71 13.06 -13.39 -8.73
N LEU A 72 12.64 -13.52 -7.48
CA LEU A 72 12.10 -14.77 -6.94
C LEU A 72 10.89 -15.26 -7.76
N ILE A 73 9.93 -14.38 -8.07
CA ILE A 73 8.77 -14.71 -8.89
C ILE A 73 9.18 -15.12 -10.31
N MET A 74 10.13 -14.41 -10.91
CA MET A 74 10.65 -14.72 -12.24
C MET A 74 11.30 -16.11 -12.30
N ILE A 75 11.91 -16.58 -11.21
CA ILE A 75 12.51 -17.92 -11.11
C ILE A 75 11.45 -18.99 -10.77
N LEU A 76 10.54 -18.69 -9.84
CA LEU A 76 9.54 -19.65 -9.38
C LEU A 76 8.46 -19.94 -10.45
N ASN A 77 8.05 -18.95 -11.25
CA ASN A 77 7.01 -19.13 -12.26
C ASN A 77 7.37 -20.23 -13.29
N PRO A 78 8.56 -20.22 -13.93
CA PRO A 78 8.99 -21.30 -14.81
C PRO A 78 9.19 -22.66 -14.15
N LEU A 79 9.43 -22.70 -12.83
CA LEU A 79 9.60 -23.95 -12.08
C LEU A 79 8.26 -24.60 -11.71
N LEU A 80 7.22 -23.79 -11.50
CA LEU A 80 5.93 -24.25 -11.00
C LEU A 80 4.88 -24.40 -12.12
N VAL A 81 4.89 -23.52 -13.13
CA VAL A 81 3.88 -23.50 -14.19
C VAL A 81 4.32 -24.33 -15.38
N ARG A 82 3.52 -25.35 -15.71
CA ARG A 82 3.78 -26.34 -16.76
C ARG A 82 3.00 -26.12 -18.05
N ASP A 83 2.08 -25.17 -18.05
CA ASP A 83 1.28 -24.86 -19.23
C ASP A 83 2.15 -24.08 -20.21
N GLY A 84 2.34 -24.56 -21.44
CA GLY A 84 3.12 -23.86 -22.44
C GLY A 84 3.39 -24.73 -23.65
N SER A 85 3.20 -24.17 -24.85
CA SER A 85 3.32 -24.93 -26.09
C SER A 85 4.78 -25.12 -26.54
N THR A 86 5.69 -24.25 -26.09
CA THR A 86 7.11 -24.28 -26.48
C THR A 86 8.00 -24.68 -25.30
N ILE A 87 8.32 -25.97 -25.25
CA ILE A 87 9.18 -26.55 -24.21
C ILE A 87 10.65 -26.25 -24.54
N LEU A 88 11.34 -25.53 -23.65
CA LEU A 88 12.77 -25.23 -23.79
C LEU A 88 13.65 -26.27 -23.08
N TYR A 89 13.20 -26.77 -21.93
CA TYR A 89 13.96 -27.76 -21.15
C TYR A 89 13.03 -28.69 -20.37
N ILE A 90 13.30 -29.99 -20.45
CA ILE A 90 12.65 -31.02 -19.63
C ILE A 90 13.69 -31.53 -18.64
N GLY A 91 13.54 -31.14 -17.37
CA GLY A 91 14.38 -31.62 -16.28
C GLY A 91 14.14 -33.10 -16.00
N LYS A 92 15.20 -33.90 -16.04
CA LYS A 92 15.19 -35.35 -15.73
C LYS A 92 14.99 -35.67 -14.24
N ILE A 93 14.97 -34.66 -13.36
CA ILE A 93 14.83 -34.84 -11.91
C ILE A 93 13.33 -34.86 -11.56
N LYS A 94 12.82 -36.06 -11.24
CA LYS A 94 11.47 -36.25 -10.69
C LYS A 94 11.52 -35.97 -9.20
N PHE A 95 11.02 -34.82 -8.76
CA PHE A 95 10.71 -34.62 -7.34
C PHE A 95 9.41 -35.37 -7.01
N PRO A 96 9.37 -36.19 -5.94
CA PRO A 96 8.25 -37.09 -5.63
C PRO A 96 6.91 -36.35 -5.34
N VAL A 97 6.93 -35.04 -5.14
CA VAL A 97 5.73 -34.21 -4.90
C VAL A 97 5.43 -33.24 -6.06
N ILE A 98 6.43 -32.89 -6.89
CA ILE A 98 6.37 -31.77 -7.85
C ILE A 98 6.55 -32.23 -9.32
N GLY A 99 6.73 -33.53 -9.59
CA GLY A 99 6.86 -34.05 -10.97
C GLY A 99 8.15 -33.61 -11.68
N SER A 100 8.18 -33.72 -13.02
CA SER A 100 9.30 -33.24 -13.85
C SER A 100 9.19 -31.74 -14.09
N ILE A 101 10.30 -31.02 -13.91
CA ILE A 101 10.37 -29.58 -14.19
C ILE A 101 10.37 -29.38 -15.72
N VAL A 102 9.33 -28.73 -16.25
CA VAL A 102 9.25 -28.37 -17.68
C VAL A 102 9.33 -26.86 -17.77
N ILE A 103 10.43 -26.35 -18.29
CA ILE A 103 10.63 -24.92 -18.49
C ILE A 103 10.16 -24.59 -19.91
N THR A 104 9.09 -23.80 -20.00
CA THR A 104 8.52 -23.30 -21.27
C THR A 104 8.85 -21.83 -21.47
N LEU A 105 8.97 -21.37 -22.71
CA LEU A 105 9.23 -19.94 -23.01
C LEU A 105 8.11 -19.04 -22.46
N GLU A 106 6.86 -19.51 -22.56
CA GLU A 106 5.66 -18.83 -22.07
C GLU A 106 5.75 -18.53 -20.57
N SER A 107 6.14 -19.53 -19.76
CA SER A 107 6.32 -19.36 -18.31
C SER A 107 7.46 -18.41 -17.92
N ILE A 108 8.51 -18.29 -18.73
CA ILE A 108 9.57 -17.28 -18.52
C ILE A 108 9.02 -15.87 -18.79
N MET A 109 8.34 -15.68 -19.92
CA MET A 109 7.74 -14.38 -20.27
C MET A 109 6.68 -13.95 -19.25
N TYR A 110 5.82 -14.88 -18.82
CA TYR A 110 4.85 -14.64 -17.76
C TYR A 110 5.50 -14.37 -16.40
N GLY A 111 6.60 -15.06 -16.09
CA GLY A 111 7.45 -14.80 -14.92
C GLY A 111 7.98 -13.37 -14.87
N ILE A 112 8.58 -12.91 -15.97
CA ILE A 112 9.08 -11.54 -16.10
C ILE A 112 7.93 -10.53 -15.98
N PHE A 113 6.84 -10.75 -16.71
CA PHE A 113 5.66 -9.87 -16.67
C PHE A 113 5.07 -9.75 -15.27
N SER A 114 4.88 -10.88 -14.59
CA SER A 114 4.33 -10.93 -13.22
C SER A 114 5.27 -10.27 -12.20
N GLY A 115 6.58 -10.48 -12.34
CA GLY A 115 7.58 -9.81 -11.50
C GLY A 115 7.53 -8.28 -11.65
N ILE A 116 7.47 -7.77 -12.89
CA ILE A 116 7.33 -6.34 -13.16
C ILE A 116 6.00 -5.80 -12.60
N LYS A 117 4.91 -6.54 -12.76
CA LYS A 117 3.57 -6.17 -12.25
C LYS A 117 3.56 -6.02 -10.72
N VAL A 118 4.22 -6.91 -9.98
CA VAL A 118 4.37 -6.80 -8.51
C VAL A 118 5.18 -5.55 -8.11
N ILE A 119 6.24 -5.23 -8.85
CA ILE A 119 6.98 -3.97 -8.64
C ILE A 119 6.05 -2.77 -8.86
N CYS A 120 5.28 -2.75 -9.95
CA CYS A 120 4.35 -1.65 -10.27
C CYS A 120 3.30 -1.42 -9.18
N ILE A 121 2.68 -2.50 -8.68
CA ILE A 121 1.71 -2.44 -7.59
C ILE A 121 2.37 -1.88 -6.32
N THR A 122 3.58 -2.33 -6.01
CA THR A 122 4.31 -1.83 -4.83
C THR A 122 4.69 -0.37 -4.98
N LEU A 123 5.08 0.08 -6.17
CA LEU A 123 5.34 1.49 -6.44
C LEU A 123 4.08 2.35 -6.22
N ALA A 124 2.90 1.88 -6.64
CA ALA A 124 1.65 2.58 -6.38
C ALA A 124 1.35 2.70 -4.88
N PHE A 125 1.53 1.63 -4.12
CA PHE A 125 1.40 1.66 -2.64
C PHE A 125 2.44 2.57 -1.97
N GLY A 126 3.70 2.48 -2.40
CA GLY A 126 4.79 3.32 -1.90
C GLY A 126 4.53 4.80 -2.14
N PHE A 127 4.06 5.15 -3.34
CA PHE A 127 3.64 6.50 -3.68
C PHE A 127 2.48 6.97 -2.79
N GLY A 128 1.54 6.08 -2.49
CA GLY A 128 0.45 6.37 -1.58
C GLY A 128 0.88 6.73 -0.17
N ASN A 129 1.84 6.00 0.39
CA ASN A 129 2.42 6.31 1.70
C ASN A 129 3.15 7.67 1.74
N LEU A 130 3.60 8.19 0.59
CA LEU A 130 4.28 9.48 0.50
C LEU A 130 3.31 10.68 0.39
N ILE A 131 2.09 10.45 -0.12
CA ILE A 131 1.08 11.50 -0.34
C ILE A 131 0.03 11.54 0.75
N ILE A 132 -0.40 10.36 1.22
CA ILE A 132 -1.48 10.27 2.19
C ILE A 132 -0.96 10.65 3.57
N HIS A 133 -1.44 11.77 4.09
CA HIS A 133 -1.28 12.12 5.50
C HIS A 133 -2.05 11.12 6.38
N PRO A 134 -1.38 10.35 7.26
CA PRO A 134 -2.05 9.33 8.07
C PRO A 134 -3.09 9.94 9.02
N ASP A 135 -2.76 11.07 9.66
CA ASP A 135 -3.64 11.71 10.66
C ASP A 135 -4.88 12.34 10.02
N ARG A 136 -4.75 12.95 8.83
CA ARG A 136 -5.89 13.50 8.08
C ARG A 136 -6.81 12.40 7.56
N SER A 137 -6.24 11.30 7.08
CA SER A 137 -7.01 10.14 6.64
C SER A 137 -7.79 9.53 7.79
N PHE A 138 -7.11 9.37 8.93
CA PHE A 138 -7.73 8.91 10.17
C PHE A 138 -8.86 9.84 10.63
N GLY A 139 -8.64 11.16 10.58
CA GLY A 139 -9.66 12.17 10.84
C GLY A 139 -10.89 12.06 9.93
N PHE A 140 -10.73 11.71 8.66
CA PHE A 140 -11.87 11.47 7.77
C PHE A 140 -12.65 10.20 8.14
N PHE A 141 -11.97 9.06 8.30
CA PHE A 141 -12.62 7.80 8.69
C PHE A 141 -13.27 7.91 10.08
N SER A 142 -12.77 8.83 10.92
CA SER A 142 -13.30 9.07 12.26
C SER A 142 -14.78 9.42 12.30
N LYS A 143 -15.23 10.16 11.29
CA LYS A 143 -16.58 10.69 11.19
C LYS A 143 -17.62 9.58 11.00
N TYR A 144 -17.27 8.55 10.24
CA TYR A 144 -18.17 7.44 9.91
C TYR A 144 -18.14 6.35 10.99
N LEU A 145 -16.96 6.10 11.58
CA LEU A 145 -16.72 5.01 12.52
C LEU A 145 -16.73 5.45 13.99
N LYS A 146 -17.57 6.44 14.36
CA LYS A 146 -17.61 7.17 15.65
C LYS A 146 -16.94 6.48 16.86
N LYS A 147 -17.47 5.34 17.33
CA LYS A 147 -16.92 4.62 18.50
C LYS A 147 -15.54 4.02 18.20
N SER A 148 -15.40 3.32 17.08
CA SER A 148 -14.13 2.71 16.64
C SER A 148 -13.05 3.76 16.40
N SER A 149 -13.42 4.95 15.93
CA SER A 149 -12.49 6.04 15.77
C SER A 149 -11.96 6.60 17.07
N LEU A 150 -12.80 6.66 18.10
CA LEU A 150 -12.34 7.12 19.40
C LEU A 150 -11.32 6.13 19.94
N LEU A 151 -11.64 4.84 19.89
CA LEU A 151 -10.73 3.76 20.28
C LEU A 151 -9.40 3.86 19.52
N MET A 152 -9.46 4.02 18.19
CA MET A 152 -8.24 4.17 17.41
C MET A 152 -7.47 5.46 17.74
N SER A 153 -8.14 6.58 18.02
CA SER A 153 -7.45 7.81 18.44
C SER A 153 -6.73 7.65 19.78
N MET A 154 -7.33 6.87 20.70
CA MET A 154 -6.71 6.51 21.97
C MET A 154 -5.52 5.60 21.74
N ILE A 155 -5.66 4.55 20.91
CA ILE A 155 -4.57 3.63 20.58
C ILE A 155 -3.38 4.39 19.99
N VAL A 156 -3.61 5.29 19.02
CA VAL A 156 -2.57 6.11 18.39
C VAL A 156 -1.86 6.99 19.43
N LYS A 157 -2.59 7.56 20.40
CA LYS A 157 -2.00 8.36 21.50
C LYS A 157 -1.28 7.50 22.54
N MET A 158 -1.82 6.33 22.88
CA MET A 158 -1.27 5.43 23.89
C MET A 158 0.01 4.76 23.40
N PHE A 159 0.14 4.48 22.10
CA PHE A 159 1.29 3.77 21.56
C PHE A 159 2.66 4.46 21.86
N PRO A 160 2.85 5.77 21.63
CA PRO A 160 4.06 6.48 22.06
C PRO A 160 4.30 6.44 23.58
N ASN A 161 3.25 6.56 24.39
CA ASN A 161 3.36 6.51 25.84
C ASN A 161 3.81 5.12 26.31
N MET A 162 3.19 4.07 25.78
CA MET A 162 3.55 2.67 26.04
C MET A 162 5.00 2.37 25.65
N MET A 163 5.49 2.94 24.54
CA MET A 163 6.90 2.80 24.15
C MET A 163 7.85 3.45 25.16
N ARG A 164 7.54 4.66 25.66
CA ARG A 164 8.34 5.31 26.72
C ARG A 164 8.31 4.53 28.03
N SER A 165 7.13 4.05 28.43
CA SER A 165 7.00 3.22 29.63
C SER A 165 7.80 1.93 29.50
N TYR A 166 7.78 1.28 28.33
CA TYR A 166 8.61 0.12 28.04
C TYR A 166 10.11 0.43 28.16
N GLU A 167 10.58 1.54 27.58
CA GLU A 167 11.99 1.96 27.69
C GLU A 167 12.39 2.22 29.15
N ASN A 168 11.56 2.92 29.92
CA ASN A 168 11.81 3.18 31.34
C ASN A 168 11.86 1.89 32.17
N ILE A 169 10.87 1.00 32.01
CA ILE A 169 10.83 -0.29 32.72
C ILE A 169 12.06 -1.12 32.35
N ARG A 170 12.43 -1.13 31.07
CA ARG A 170 13.61 -1.83 30.57
C ARG A 170 14.91 -1.30 31.20
N GLU A 171 15.03 0.00 31.40
CA GLU A 171 16.19 0.61 32.08
C GLU A 171 16.22 0.28 33.57
N ILE A 172 15.09 0.35 34.26
CA ILE A 172 14.98 -0.01 35.68
C ILE A 172 15.35 -1.49 35.90
N GLU A 173 14.86 -2.39 35.06
CA GLU A 173 15.18 -3.82 35.16
C GLU A 173 16.69 -4.09 34.93
N LYS A 174 17.32 -3.36 34.01
CA LYS A 174 18.79 -3.43 33.84
C LYS A 174 19.53 -2.93 35.09
N LEU A 175 19.09 -1.83 35.70
CA LEU A 175 19.69 -1.29 36.93
C LEU A 175 19.52 -2.23 38.13
N ARG A 176 18.44 -3.00 38.16
CA ARG A 176 18.23 -4.07 39.16
C ARG A 176 19.12 -5.30 38.94
N GLY A 177 19.92 -5.32 37.87
CA GLY A 177 20.83 -6.42 37.54
C GLY A 177 20.19 -7.53 36.70
N ASN A 178 18.96 -7.35 36.21
CA ASN A 178 18.33 -8.37 35.36
C ASN A 178 18.92 -8.36 33.96
N ILE A 179 19.38 -9.54 33.53
CA ILE A 179 19.95 -9.76 32.19
C ILE A 179 18.78 -9.99 31.22
N LEU A 180 18.52 -9.00 30.35
CA LEU A 180 17.41 -9.05 29.40
C LEU A 180 17.64 -10.02 28.23
N VAL A 181 18.91 -10.23 27.85
CA VAL A 181 19.30 -11.13 26.77
C VAL A 181 20.31 -12.11 27.34
N ASP A 182 19.84 -13.31 27.62
CA ASP A 182 20.66 -14.42 28.10
C ASP A 182 20.92 -15.43 26.97
N LYS A 183 21.99 -16.22 27.08
CA LYS A 183 22.31 -17.33 26.16
C LYS A 183 21.19 -18.37 26.13
N LYS A 184 20.48 -18.56 27.25
CA LYS A 184 19.32 -19.45 27.35
C LYS A 184 18.04 -18.71 27.00
N MET A 185 17.42 -19.07 25.88
CA MET A 185 16.15 -18.48 25.40
C MET A 185 15.03 -18.47 26.47
N LYS A 186 14.98 -19.50 27.34
CA LYS A 186 14.01 -19.60 28.44
C LYS A 186 14.13 -18.44 29.45
N ASN A 187 15.35 -18.03 29.79
CA ASN A 187 15.59 -16.93 30.72
C ASN A 187 15.25 -15.59 30.07
N THR A 188 15.60 -15.41 28.80
CA THR A 188 15.21 -14.24 28.00
C THR A 188 13.69 -14.07 27.93
N ILE A 189 12.94 -15.15 27.69
CA ILE A 189 11.47 -15.11 27.66
C ILE A 189 10.89 -14.77 29.04
N LYS A 190 11.41 -15.39 30.11
CA LYS A 190 10.94 -15.12 31.48
C LYS A 190 11.15 -13.66 31.87
N ASN A 191 12.34 -13.12 31.61
CA ASN A 191 12.69 -11.73 31.95
C ASN A 191 11.91 -10.74 31.07
N GLY A 192 11.70 -11.04 29.79
CA GLY A 192 10.82 -10.27 28.92
C GLY A 192 9.36 -10.29 29.40
N GLY A 193 8.88 -11.45 29.86
CA GLY A 193 7.54 -11.59 30.43
C GLY A 193 7.29 -10.71 31.64
N ASN A 194 8.29 -10.53 32.52
CA ASN A 194 8.19 -9.60 33.66
C ASN A 194 7.99 -8.15 33.21
N ILE A 195 8.75 -7.69 32.21
CA ILE A 195 8.58 -6.34 31.64
C ILE A 195 7.19 -6.18 31.06
N VAL A 196 6.71 -7.16 30.30
CA VAL A 196 5.36 -7.15 29.71
C VAL A 196 4.28 -7.10 30.79
N ASN A 197 4.45 -7.85 31.89
CA ASN A 197 3.49 -7.86 32.99
C ASN A 197 3.40 -6.49 33.70
N ILE A 198 4.54 -5.87 33.99
CA ILE A 198 4.58 -4.51 34.58
C ILE A 198 3.94 -3.50 33.62
N LEU A 199 4.30 -3.57 32.34
CA LEU A 199 3.75 -2.69 31.31
C LEU A 199 2.22 -2.86 31.18
N PHE A 200 1.72 -4.10 31.28
CA PHE A 200 0.30 -4.40 31.22
C PHE A 200 -0.46 -3.81 32.41
N LEU A 201 0.06 -3.97 33.63
CA LEU A 201 -0.52 -3.38 34.84
C LEU A 201 -0.57 -1.85 34.75
N SER A 202 0.55 -1.22 34.38
CA SER A 202 0.61 0.23 34.18
C SER A 202 -0.35 0.71 33.09
N SER A 203 -0.50 -0.04 32.00
CA SER A 203 -1.42 0.32 30.91
C SER A 203 -2.90 0.18 31.33
N LEU A 204 -3.22 -0.73 32.25
CA LEU A 204 -4.56 -0.86 32.83
C LEU A 204 -4.89 0.34 33.71
N GLU A 205 -3.97 0.75 34.58
CA GLU A 205 -4.11 1.96 35.41
C GLU A 205 -4.31 3.20 34.52
N ASP A 206 -3.45 3.40 33.52
CA ASP A 206 -3.59 4.50 32.55
C ASP A 206 -4.96 4.50 31.85
N SER A 207 -5.49 3.32 31.53
CA SER A 207 -6.79 3.19 30.87
C SER A 207 -7.96 3.57 31.77
N LEU A 208 -7.87 3.27 33.07
CA LEU A 208 -8.87 3.65 34.07
C LEU A 208 -8.87 5.17 34.27
N ASP A 209 -7.69 5.78 34.40
CA ASP A 209 -7.54 7.24 34.52
C ASP A 209 -8.12 7.97 33.29
N ILE A 210 -7.88 7.44 32.09
CA ILE A 210 -8.46 7.98 30.85
C ILE A 210 -9.99 7.86 30.88
N ALA A 211 -10.54 6.74 31.35
CA ALA A 211 -11.98 6.53 31.44
C ALA A 211 -12.65 7.48 32.44
N GLU A 212 -12.08 7.66 33.63
CA GLU A 212 -12.57 8.61 34.63
C GLU A 212 -12.49 10.06 34.15
N SER A 213 -11.39 10.43 33.47
CA SER A 213 -11.25 11.75 32.86
C SER A 213 -12.28 12.00 31.75
N MET A 214 -12.64 10.96 30.99
CA MET A 214 -13.69 11.08 29.98
C MET A 214 -15.08 11.21 30.60
N TYR A 215 -15.37 10.44 31.64
CA TYR A 215 -16.64 10.49 32.35
C TYR A 215 -16.87 11.86 33.00
N SER A 216 -15.86 12.39 33.70
CA SER A 216 -15.92 13.73 34.31
C SER A 216 -16.09 14.86 33.29
N ARG A 217 -15.58 14.70 32.06
CA ARG A 217 -15.80 15.62 30.93
C ARG A 217 -17.17 15.44 30.24
N GLY A 218 -18.04 14.59 30.77
CA GLY A 218 -19.39 14.36 30.25
C GLY A 218 -19.43 13.50 28.99
N TYR A 219 -18.40 12.70 28.72
CA TYR A 219 -18.43 11.75 27.60
C TYR A 219 -19.60 10.77 27.76
N GLY A 220 -20.49 10.72 26.76
CA GLY A 220 -21.70 9.88 26.80
C GLY A 220 -22.98 10.61 27.20
N SER A 221 -22.91 11.86 27.68
CA SER A 221 -24.08 12.63 28.11
C SER A 221 -25.00 13.08 26.95
N CYS A 222 -24.42 13.29 25.76
CA CYS A 222 -25.16 13.75 24.58
C CYS A 222 -25.32 12.65 23.53
N LYS A 223 -26.53 12.47 22.99
CA LYS A 223 -26.83 11.50 21.91
C LYS A 223 -26.12 11.83 20.58
N LYS A 224 -25.82 13.11 20.34
CA LYS A 224 -25.07 13.59 19.16
C LYS A 224 -23.75 14.23 19.61
N ARG A 225 -22.65 13.83 18.97
CA ARG A 225 -21.30 14.38 19.18
C ARG A 225 -20.94 15.31 18.03
N SER A 226 -20.31 16.44 18.33
CA SER A 226 -19.66 17.34 17.35
C SER A 226 -18.22 16.88 17.06
N ALA A 227 -17.71 17.23 15.88
CA ALA A 227 -16.34 16.97 15.48
C ALA A 227 -15.59 18.31 15.37
N TYR A 228 -14.44 18.42 16.05
CA TYR A 228 -13.62 19.63 16.02
C TYR A 228 -12.82 19.75 14.72
N PHE A 229 -12.15 18.67 14.31
CA PHE A 229 -11.48 18.59 13.01
C PHE A 229 -12.44 18.02 11.97
N VAL A 230 -12.85 18.85 11.02
CA VAL A 230 -13.65 18.43 9.86
C VAL A 230 -12.91 18.84 8.60
N GLU A 231 -12.40 17.84 7.88
CA GLU A 231 -11.91 18.05 6.52
C GLU A 231 -13.11 18.40 5.62
N ARG A 232 -13.00 19.53 4.90
CA ARG A 232 -14.03 20.01 3.99
C ARG A 232 -13.66 19.61 2.57
N PHE A 233 -14.63 19.11 1.82
CA PHE A 233 -14.45 18.86 0.39
C PHE A 233 -14.48 20.20 -0.36
N GLU A 234 -13.35 20.54 -0.98
CA GLU A 234 -13.28 21.69 -1.87
C GLU A 234 -13.82 21.33 -3.27
N LEU A 235 -14.13 22.36 -4.09
CA LEU A 235 -14.63 22.15 -5.45
C LEU A 235 -13.63 21.37 -6.32
N LYS A 236 -12.33 21.60 -6.12
CA LYS A 236 -11.25 20.86 -6.80
C LYS A 236 -11.28 19.36 -6.47
N ASP A 237 -11.59 19.00 -5.23
CA ASP A 237 -11.69 17.60 -4.79
C ASP A 237 -12.90 16.92 -5.44
N LYS A 238 -14.02 17.64 -5.57
CA LYS A 238 -15.24 17.13 -6.22
C LYS A 238 -15.03 16.89 -7.72
N ILE A 239 -14.37 17.80 -8.42
CA ILE A 239 -14.10 17.63 -9.85
C ILE A 239 -13.18 16.42 -10.06
N LEU A 240 -12.10 16.31 -9.26
CA LEU A 240 -11.19 15.18 -9.33
C LEU A 240 -11.89 13.84 -9.03
N ILE A 241 -12.74 13.78 -8.00
CA ILE A 241 -13.40 12.52 -7.66
C ILE A 241 -14.35 12.06 -8.77
N ILE A 242 -15.04 12.97 -9.45
CA ILE A 242 -15.92 12.65 -10.58
C ILE A 242 -15.11 12.07 -11.74
N ILE A 243 -13.98 12.70 -12.09
CA ILE A 243 -13.07 12.20 -13.13
C ILE A 243 -12.58 10.78 -12.77
N LEU A 244 -12.17 10.57 -11.52
CA LEU A 244 -11.68 9.28 -11.05
C LEU A 244 -12.76 8.20 -11.07
N ILE A 245 -14.01 8.53 -10.72
CA ILE A 245 -15.14 7.60 -10.82
C ILE A 245 -15.37 7.20 -12.28
N GLY A 246 -15.27 8.15 -13.22
CA GLY A 246 -15.31 7.87 -14.65
C GLY A 246 -14.22 6.90 -15.10
N LEU A 247 -12.98 7.08 -14.61
CA LEU A 247 -11.87 6.15 -14.89
C LEU A 247 -12.10 4.76 -14.30
N PHE A 248 -12.65 4.69 -13.09
CA PHE A 248 -12.98 3.42 -12.44
C PHE A 248 -14.05 2.64 -13.21
N ILE A 249 -15.12 3.31 -13.66
CA ILE A 249 -16.15 2.68 -14.50
C ILE A 249 -15.55 2.26 -15.84
N GLY A 250 -14.70 3.11 -16.44
CA GLY A 250 -13.97 2.79 -17.67
C GLY A 250 -13.12 1.53 -17.55
N LEU A 251 -12.37 1.37 -16.45
CA LEU A 251 -11.60 0.16 -16.15
C LEU A 251 -12.47 -1.08 -16.13
N ILE A 252 -13.59 -1.02 -15.41
CA ILE A 252 -14.49 -2.15 -15.26
C ILE A 252 -15.07 -2.55 -16.61
N VAL A 253 -15.61 -1.60 -17.38
CA VAL A 253 -16.23 -1.87 -18.68
C VAL A 253 -15.22 -2.41 -19.69
N LEU A 254 -14.01 -1.86 -19.73
CA LEU A 254 -12.96 -2.32 -20.63
C LEU A 254 -12.37 -3.67 -20.19
N GLY A 255 -12.30 -3.92 -18.88
CA GLY A 255 -11.91 -5.20 -18.30
C GLY A 255 -12.90 -6.32 -18.63
N TYR A 256 -14.20 -6.07 -18.50
CA TYR A 256 -15.25 -7.03 -18.88
C TYR A 256 -15.24 -7.39 -20.37
N LYS A 257 -14.82 -6.45 -21.23
CA LYS A 257 -14.70 -6.69 -22.67
C LYS A 257 -13.39 -7.38 -23.06
N GLU A 258 -12.60 -7.82 -22.07
CA GLU A 258 -11.31 -8.51 -22.23
C GLU A 258 -10.28 -7.74 -23.07
N LEU A 259 -10.46 -6.42 -23.25
CA LEU A 259 -9.61 -5.58 -24.09
C LEU A 259 -8.18 -5.41 -23.55
N PHE A 260 -7.98 -5.73 -22.27
CA PHE A 260 -6.68 -5.69 -21.60
C PHE A 260 -6.05 -7.08 -21.43
N ASN A 261 -6.75 -8.15 -21.80
CA ASN A 261 -6.29 -9.50 -21.62
C ASN A 261 -5.38 -9.91 -22.77
N MET A 262 -4.18 -10.33 -22.40
CA MET A 262 -3.28 -11.08 -23.26
C MET A 262 -3.16 -12.46 -22.63
N SER A 263 -3.48 -13.50 -23.40
CA SER A 263 -3.15 -14.88 -23.02
C SER A 263 -1.64 -15.05 -23.12
N PHE A 264 -1.01 -15.39 -22.00
CA PHE A 264 0.38 -15.87 -22.00
C PHE A 264 0.46 -17.37 -22.27
N TYR A 265 -0.65 -18.08 -22.08
CA TYR A 265 -0.79 -19.52 -22.29
C TYR A 265 -1.98 -19.78 -23.21
N PRO A 266 -1.93 -20.79 -24.10
CA PRO A 266 -0.83 -21.73 -24.36
C PRO A 266 0.25 -21.21 -25.32
N ARG A 267 0.01 -20.10 -26.03
CA ARG A 267 0.99 -19.36 -26.85
C ARG A 267 0.97 -17.89 -26.45
N VAL A 268 2.13 -17.24 -26.42
CA VAL A 268 2.20 -15.79 -26.19
C VAL A 268 1.60 -15.08 -27.39
N ASP A 269 0.49 -14.39 -27.17
CA ASP A 269 -0.09 -13.54 -28.22
C ASP A 269 0.80 -12.34 -28.53
N ASN A 270 0.71 -11.81 -29.75
CA ASN A 270 1.53 -10.68 -30.16
C ASN A 270 0.99 -9.37 -29.53
N PRO A 271 1.79 -8.64 -28.72
CA PRO A 271 1.32 -7.45 -27.99
C PRO A 271 0.78 -6.33 -28.86
N TYR A 272 1.26 -6.24 -30.11
CA TYR A 272 0.84 -5.21 -31.05
C TYR A 272 -0.51 -5.51 -31.72
N LYS A 273 -0.91 -6.78 -31.84
CA LYS A 273 -2.17 -7.16 -32.52
C LYS A 273 -3.41 -7.02 -31.64
N ILE A 274 -3.23 -7.09 -30.31
CA ILE A 274 -4.32 -6.97 -29.32
C ILE A 274 -4.48 -5.51 -28.86
N LEU A 275 -3.74 -4.57 -29.47
CA LEU A 275 -3.79 -3.17 -29.08
C LEU A 275 -5.12 -2.55 -29.52
N SER A 276 -6.02 -2.35 -28.56
CA SER A 276 -7.25 -1.60 -28.78
C SER A 276 -7.01 -0.10 -28.59
N ILE A 277 -7.52 0.70 -29.53
CA ILE A 277 -7.54 2.17 -29.45
C ILE A 277 -8.18 2.63 -28.12
N LYS A 278 -9.23 1.94 -27.67
CA LYS A 278 -9.94 2.25 -26.41
C LYS A 278 -9.05 2.03 -25.18
N GLY A 279 -8.20 1.01 -25.19
CA GLY A 279 -7.25 0.75 -24.12
C GLY A 279 -6.15 1.82 -24.03
N ILE A 280 -5.68 2.30 -25.19
CA ILE A 280 -4.69 3.39 -25.25
C ILE A 280 -5.28 4.68 -24.68
N ILE A 281 -6.52 5.03 -25.09
CA ILE A 281 -7.24 6.19 -24.57
C ILE A 281 -7.39 6.10 -23.05
N PHE A 282 -7.70 4.91 -22.53
CA PHE A 282 -7.78 4.73 -21.08
C PHE A 282 -6.42 4.99 -20.38
N CYS A 283 -5.33 4.43 -20.91
CA CYS A 283 -3.99 4.66 -20.37
C CYS A 283 -3.57 6.14 -20.44
N THR A 284 -3.94 6.87 -21.50
CA THR A 284 -3.63 8.31 -21.60
C THR A 284 -4.45 9.14 -20.60
N LEU A 285 -5.70 8.76 -20.34
CA LEU A 285 -6.51 9.42 -19.32
C LEU A 285 -5.94 9.29 -17.90
N LEU A 286 -5.17 8.23 -17.60
CA LEU A 286 -4.45 8.11 -16.32
C LEU A 286 -3.33 9.14 -16.14
N PHE A 287 -2.97 9.92 -17.16
CA PHE A 287 -2.07 11.07 -17.01
C PHE A 287 -2.79 12.32 -16.49
N ILE A 288 -4.12 12.36 -16.44
CA ILE A 288 -4.88 13.54 -15.97
C ILE A 288 -4.44 14.02 -14.57
N PRO A 289 -4.30 13.15 -13.54
CA PRO A 289 -3.82 13.59 -12.23
C PRO A 289 -2.43 14.23 -12.28
N SER A 290 -1.58 13.75 -13.20
CA SER A 290 -0.22 14.28 -13.43
C SER A 290 -0.26 15.68 -14.02
N ILE A 291 -1.09 15.88 -15.05
CA ILE A 291 -1.28 17.17 -15.72
C ILE A 291 -1.84 18.22 -14.75
N ILE A 292 -2.83 17.86 -13.94
CA ILE A 292 -3.43 18.78 -12.96
C ILE A 292 -2.40 19.18 -11.89
N ASN A 293 -1.61 18.23 -11.40
CA ASN A 293 -0.55 18.51 -10.43
C ASN A 293 0.52 19.44 -11.01
N TRP A 294 0.89 19.26 -12.28
CA TRP A 294 1.85 20.12 -12.98
C TRP A 294 1.31 21.54 -13.18
N TRP A 295 0.05 21.67 -13.64
CA TRP A 295 -0.59 22.98 -13.84
C TRP A 295 -0.63 23.79 -12.54
N TRP A 296 -0.98 23.14 -11.43
CA TRP A 296 -1.00 23.78 -10.11
C TRP A 296 0.39 24.21 -9.60
N LYS A 297 1.45 23.49 -9.97
CA LYS A 297 2.82 23.81 -9.56
C LYS A 297 3.36 25.04 -10.30
N ASN A 298 2.96 25.25 -11.54
CA ASN A 298 3.45 26.35 -12.38
C ASN A 298 2.66 27.65 -12.22
N TRP A 299 1.40 27.58 -11.81
CA TRP A 299 0.50 28.75 -11.67
C TRP A 299 0.49 29.33 -10.26
N LYS A 300 1.52 29.05 -9.46
CA LYS A 300 1.64 29.43 -8.06
C LYS A 300 2.98 30.07 -7.80
#